data_AF-A0A2R6E4Q1-F1
#
_entry.id   AF-A0A2R6E4Q1-F1
#
_cell.length_a   1.000
_cell.length_b   1.000
_cell.length_c   1.000
_cell.angle_alpha   90.00
_cell.angle_beta   90.00
_cell.angle_gamma   90.00
#
_symmetry.space_group_name_H-M   'P 1'
#
loop_
_entity.id
_entity.type
_entity.pdbx_description
1 polymer ?
#
loop_
_entity_poly.entity_id
_entity_poly.type
_entity_poly.pdbx_seq_one_letter_code
_entity_poly.pdbx_strand_id
1 'polypeptide(L)'
;MSDMDTLEELSEEYRTSIPSDLRRTRSFEWYLETLYDDPKVARNAHQRVADMFDFYGTSYDEETGVVEYELASEDPLGDGENTFYGRVVHEAIHEFINKVKSGARGLGPEKRIKLLLGPVGSGKSDFDRQLRRYYEDYSTRQEGRMYTFRWTGLCDVLRDQDPADDVVRSPMNQDPVVLLPEAQRESVLSEVNERLDAPYTIRNEQSLDPASEFYMDRLLEEYDDDLQAVLQNHVEVVRLLADENKRQAIETFEPKDKKNQDETELTGDVN
;
A
#
# COMPACT_ATOMS: atom_id res chain seq x y z
N MET A 1 2.15 39.53 17.01
CA MET A 1 2.32 40.01 15.62
C MET A 1 2.20 38.77 14.77
N SER A 2 1.25 38.74 13.83
CA SER A 2 1.09 37.60 12.93
C SER A 2 2.28 37.62 11.98
N ASP A 3 3.25 36.74 12.20
CA ASP A 3 4.09 36.30 11.10
C ASP A 3 3.14 35.58 10.14
N MET A 4 2.82 36.25 9.03
CA MET A 4 2.05 35.63 7.96
C MET A 4 3.06 34.90 7.09
N ASP A 5 2.93 33.57 7.00
CA ASP A 5 3.73 32.77 6.09
C ASP A 5 3.58 33.29 4.66
N THR A 6 4.70 33.46 3.97
CA THR A 6 4.71 33.84 2.56
C THR A 6 4.35 32.65 1.69
N LEU A 7 3.79 32.92 0.50
CA LEU A 7 3.55 31.85 -0.49
C LEU A 7 4.84 31.12 -0.90
N GLU A 8 5.99 31.77 -0.76
CA GLU A 8 7.30 31.18 -1.04
C GLU A 8 7.65 30.14 0.02
N GLU A 9 7.54 30.48 1.31
CA GLU A 9 7.77 29.58 2.44
C GLU A 9 6.81 28.37 2.38
N LEU A 10 5.51 28.62 2.20
CA LEU A 10 4.51 27.55 2.07
C LEU A 10 4.79 26.63 0.86
N SER A 11 5.29 27.19 -0.25
CA SER A 11 5.63 26.42 -1.45
C SER A 11 6.89 25.58 -1.25
N GLU A 12 7.87 26.09 -0.52
CA GLU A 12 9.11 25.38 -0.19
C GLU A 12 8.84 24.23 0.80
N GLU A 13 8.03 24.49 1.82
CA GLU A 13 7.56 23.48 2.77
C GLU A 13 6.81 22.35 2.03
N TYR A 14 5.85 22.70 1.17
CA TYR A 14 5.11 21.71 0.37
C TYR A 14 6.00 20.93 -0.61
N ARG A 15 7.02 21.57 -1.20
CA ARG A 15 7.97 20.86 -2.07
C ARG A 15 8.83 19.86 -1.30
N THR A 16 9.20 20.21 -0.07
CA THR A 16 10.06 19.37 0.79
C THR A 16 9.30 18.20 1.40
N SER A 17 7.99 18.34 1.63
CA SER A 17 7.15 17.26 2.16
C SER A 17 6.81 16.16 1.15
N ILE A 18 7.02 16.42 -0.16
CA ILE A 18 6.72 15.45 -1.20
C ILE A 18 7.93 14.56 -1.51
N PRO A 19 7.76 13.23 -1.57
CA PRO A 19 8.83 12.33 -1.99
C PRO A 19 9.43 12.75 -3.33
N SER A 20 10.76 12.87 -3.37
CA SER A 20 11.49 13.39 -4.55
C SER A 20 11.31 12.53 -5.81
N ASP A 21 10.95 11.25 -5.64
CA ASP A 21 10.67 10.30 -6.71
C ASP A 21 9.18 10.27 -7.12
N LEU A 22 8.28 10.98 -6.41
CA LEU A 22 6.83 10.90 -6.65
C LEU A 22 6.45 11.23 -8.10
N ARG A 23 7.12 12.22 -8.70
CA ARG A 23 6.83 12.72 -10.06
C ARG A 23 7.79 12.18 -11.11
N ARG A 24 8.77 11.37 -10.72
CA ARG A 24 9.76 10.81 -11.65
C ARG A 24 9.28 9.45 -12.14
N THR A 25 9.29 9.27 -13.45
CA THR A 25 9.11 7.95 -14.04
C THR A 25 10.43 7.19 -14.06
N ARG A 26 10.32 5.86 -14.04
CA ARG A 26 11.44 4.92 -14.07
C ARG A 26 11.15 3.85 -15.10
N SER A 27 12.20 3.24 -15.63
CA SER A 27 12.05 2.07 -16.50
C SER A 27 11.65 0.84 -15.67
N PHE A 28 11.13 -0.18 -16.36
CA PHE A 28 10.93 -1.49 -15.74
C PHE A 28 12.26 -2.14 -15.30
N GLU A 29 13.34 -1.92 -16.06
CA GLU A 29 14.69 -2.40 -15.71
C GLU A 29 15.14 -1.84 -14.35
N TRP A 30 14.97 -0.53 -14.11
CA TRP A 30 15.24 0.08 -12.80
C TRP A 30 14.42 -0.57 -11.69
N TYR A 31 13.17 -0.95 -11.97
CA TYR A 31 12.33 -1.62 -10.99
C TYR A 31 12.84 -3.02 -10.65
N LEU A 32 13.29 -3.81 -11.65
CA LEU A 32 13.92 -5.10 -11.40
C LEU A 32 15.17 -4.96 -10.54
N GLU A 33 16.06 -4.01 -10.87
CA GLU A 33 17.25 -3.72 -10.05
C GLU A 33 16.85 -3.38 -8.61
N THR A 34 15.87 -2.47 -8.45
CA THR A 34 15.37 -2.06 -7.14
C THR A 34 14.75 -3.22 -6.36
N LEU A 35 14.07 -4.15 -7.04
CA LEU A 35 13.47 -5.34 -6.43
C LEU A 35 14.55 -6.29 -5.87
N TYR A 36 15.68 -6.40 -6.55
CA TYR A 36 16.82 -7.21 -6.12
C TYR A 36 17.67 -6.55 -5.02
N ASP A 37 17.70 -5.22 -4.98
CA ASP A 37 18.44 -4.42 -3.99
C ASP A 37 17.63 -4.20 -2.70
N ASP A 38 16.33 -3.95 -2.83
CA ASP A 38 15.39 -3.81 -1.73
C ASP A 38 14.08 -4.54 -2.04
N PRO A 39 14.02 -5.85 -1.76
CA PRO A 39 12.83 -6.68 -1.97
C PRO A 39 11.54 -6.09 -1.38
N LYS A 40 11.64 -5.29 -0.32
CA LYS A 40 10.47 -4.75 0.39
C LYS A 40 9.60 -3.84 -0.48
N VAL A 41 10.08 -3.38 -1.64
CA VAL A 41 9.24 -2.64 -2.60
C VAL A 41 8.09 -3.46 -3.19
N ALA A 42 8.18 -4.80 -3.19
CA ALA A 42 7.16 -5.72 -3.73
C ALA A 42 6.33 -6.44 -2.66
N ARG A 43 6.33 -5.95 -1.41
CA ARG A 43 5.47 -6.48 -0.33
C ARG A 43 4.00 -6.56 -0.78
N ASN A 44 3.15 -7.24 -0.03
CA ASN A 44 1.69 -7.06 -0.14
C ASN A 44 1.17 -6.04 0.91
N ALA A 45 -0.14 -5.82 0.94
CA ALA A 45 -0.76 -4.89 1.88
C ALA A 45 -0.55 -5.31 3.36
N HIS A 46 -0.71 -6.58 3.71
CA HIS A 46 -0.52 -7.05 5.09
C HIS A 46 0.92 -6.90 5.56
N GLN A 47 1.88 -7.19 4.67
CA GLN A 47 3.31 -7.01 4.93
C GLN A 47 3.66 -5.54 5.14
N ARG A 48 3.10 -4.62 4.35
CA ARG A 48 3.32 -3.18 4.57
C ARG A 48 2.73 -2.68 5.87
N VAL A 49 1.51 -3.08 6.20
CA VAL A 49 0.89 -2.68 7.47
C VAL A 49 1.68 -3.27 8.65
N ALA A 50 2.14 -4.52 8.57
CA ALA A 50 3.00 -5.11 9.60
C ALA A 50 4.31 -4.32 9.77
N ASP A 51 5.01 -4.06 8.67
CA ASP A 51 6.28 -3.34 8.70
C ASP A 51 6.10 -1.87 9.12
N MET A 52 4.94 -1.27 8.85
CA MET A 52 4.61 0.07 9.34
C MET A 52 4.60 0.10 10.87
N PHE A 53 3.96 -0.87 11.53
CA PHE A 53 3.99 -0.98 12.99
C PHE A 53 5.41 -1.15 13.52
N ASP A 54 6.24 -1.96 12.83
CA ASP A 54 7.63 -2.16 13.22
C ASP A 54 8.50 -0.91 12.96
N PHE A 55 8.18 -0.12 11.93
CA PHE A 55 8.86 1.14 11.59
C PHE A 55 8.65 2.23 12.64
N TYR A 56 7.40 2.44 13.08
CA TYR A 56 7.11 3.43 14.13
C TYR A 56 7.53 2.97 15.51
N GLY A 57 7.71 1.67 15.74
CA GLY A 57 8.27 1.16 16.98
C GLY A 57 7.25 0.69 18.00
N THR A 58 7.80 0.06 19.03
CA THR A 58 7.05 -0.53 20.13
C THR A 58 7.80 -0.34 21.43
N SER A 59 7.06 -0.06 22.50
CA SER A 59 7.55 -0.10 23.87
C SER A 59 6.95 -1.29 24.62
N TYR A 60 7.61 -1.72 25.69
CA TYR A 60 7.07 -2.73 26.60
C TYR A 60 6.75 -2.06 27.93
N ASP A 61 5.48 -2.07 28.30
CA ASP A 61 5.05 -1.60 29.61
C ASP A 61 5.30 -2.72 30.63
N GLU A 62 6.33 -2.55 31.48
CA GLU A 62 6.67 -3.51 32.53
C GLU A 62 5.60 -3.61 33.63
N GLU A 63 4.80 -2.56 33.86
CA GLU A 63 3.76 -2.55 34.90
C GLU A 63 2.53 -3.35 34.46
N THR A 64 2.11 -3.17 33.22
CA THR A 64 0.93 -3.86 32.68
C THR A 64 1.26 -5.17 31.96
N GLY A 65 2.53 -5.36 31.57
CA GLY A 65 3.03 -6.53 30.86
C GLY A 65 2.65 -6.57 29.38
N VAL A 66 2.29 -5.43 28.79
CA VAL A 66 1.73 -5.33 27.43
C VAL A 66 2.73 -4.65 26.48
N VAL A 67 2.78 -5.12 25.24
CA VAL A 67 3.51 -4.43 24.16
C VAL A 67 2.64 -3.30 23.64
N GLU A 68 3.13 -2.09 23.73
CA GLU A 68 2.49 -0.89 23.18
C GLU A 68 3.15 -0.51 21.87
N TYR A 69 2.36 -0.01 20.93
CA TYR A 69 2.85 0.44 19.63
C TYR A 69 2.84 1.96 19.65
N GLU A 70 3.97 2.59 19.33
CA GLU A 70 4.19 4.02 19.53
C GLU A 70 3.15 4.88 18.79
N LEU A 71 2.70 4.43 17.61
CA LEU A 71 1.64 5.11 16.88
C LEU A 71 0.33 5.25 17.68
N ALA A 72 0.07 4.35 18.62
CA ALA A 72 -1.12 4.35 19.46
C ALA A 72 -0.85 4.89 20.87
N SER A 73 0.31 4.61 21.47
CA SER A 73 0.64 5.04 22.84
C SER A 73 1.26 6.43 22.93
N GLU A 74 1.81 6.96 21.84
CA GLU A 74 2.48 8.27 21.82
C GLU A 74 1.96 9.21 20.74
N ASP A 75 1.36 8.67 19.67
CA ASP A 75 0.88 9.42 18.51
C ASP A 75 1.89 10.47 17.98
N PRO A 76 3.12 10.08 17.57
CA PRO A 76 4.16 11.02 17.13
C PRO A 76 3.77 11.91 15.94
N LEU A 77 2.85 11.50 15.08
CA LEU A 77 2.35 12.34 13.96
C LEU A 77 1.30 13.37 14.40
N GLY A 78 0.69 13.19 15.57
CA GLY A 78 -0.35 14.06 16.12
C GLY A 78 0.05 14.69 17.44
N ASP A 79 1.34 14.72 17.79
CA ASP A 79 1.85 15.28 19.04
C ASP A 79 1.12 14.78 20.29
N GLY A 80 0.75 13.49 20.30
CA GLY A 80 0.03 12.86 21.42
C GLY A 80 -1.47 13.11 21.49
N GLU A 81 -2.06 13.91 20.58
CA GLU A 81 -3.48 14.28 20.63
C GLU A 81 -4.41 13.06 20.55
N ASN A 82 -4.02 12.01 19.82
CA ASN A 82 -4.83 10.82 19.60
C ASN A 82 -4.28 9.59 20.34
N THR A 83 -3.61 9.81 21.47
CA THR A 83 -3.07 8.72 22.30
C THR A 83 -4.18 7.84 22.88
N PHE A 84 -4.00 6.53 22.75
CA PHE A 84 -4.84 5.52 23.39
C PHE A 84 -4.32 5.23 24.79
N TYR A 85 -5.25 5.02 25.73
CA TYR A 85 -4.92 4.75 27.12
C TYR A 85 -5.61 3.50 27.62
N GLY A 86 -4.89 2.77 28.47
CA GLY A 86 -5.44 1.67 29.26
C GLY A 86 -5.15 0.30 28.67
N ARG A 87 -4.76 -0.61 29.56
CA ARG A 87 -4.28 -1.96 29.23
C ARG A 87 -5.14 -2.72 28.23
N VAL A 88 -6.46 -2.71 28.40
CA VAL A 88 -7.40 -3.46 27.55
C VAL A 88 -7.36 -2.97 26.09
N VAL A 89 -7.15 -1.67 25.88
CA VAL A 89 -7.05 -1.10 24.54
C VAL A 89 -5.75 -1.53 23.87
N HIS A 90 -4.62 -1.45 24.58
CA HIS A 90 -3.32 -1.89 24.06
C HIS A 90 -3.28 -3.41 23.82
N GLU A 91 -3.92 -4.22 24.68
CA GLU A 91 -4.10 -5.67 24.43
C GLU A 91 -4.87 -5.92 23.12
N ALA A 92 -5.98 -5.22 22.89
CA ALA A 92 -6.78 -5.35 21.67
C ALA A 92 -6.02 -4.90 20.41
N ILE A 93 -5.27 -3.80 20.49
CA ILE A 93 -4.39 -3.33 19.41
C ILE A 93 -3.29 -4.38 19.13
N HIS A 94 -2.66 -4.92 20.16
CA HIS A 94 -1.67 -5.98 20.03
C HIS A 94 -2.24 -7.24 19.36
N GLU A 95 -3.45 -7.67 19.73
CA GLU A 95 -4.15 -8.77 19.08
C GLU A 95 -4.43 -8.49 17.59
N PHE A 96 -4.91 -7.29 17.26
CA PHE A 96 -5.12 -6.86 15.87
C PHE A 96 -3.81 -6.97 15.06
N ILE A 97 -2.71 -6.48 15.62
CA ILE A 97 -1.41 -6.47 14.95
C ILE A 97 -0.86 -7.88 14.79
N ASN A 98 -1.06 -8.76 15.76
CA ASN A 98 -0.74 -10.19 15.61
C ASN A 98 -1.51 -10.83 14.45
N LYS A 99 -2.76 -10.44 14.20
CA LYS A 99 -3.50 -10.88 13.01
C LYS A 99 -2.93 -10.30 11.71
N VAL A 100 -2.50 -9.04 11.71
CA VAL A 100 -1.79 -8.42 10.57
C VAL A 100 -0.48 -9.17 10.27
N LYS A 101 0.39 -9.36 11.27
CA LYS A 101 1.66 -10.10 11.14
C LYS A 101 1.45 -11.56 10.71
N SER A 102 0.37 -12.20 11.15
CA SER A 102 -0.01 -13.53 10.68
C SER A 102 -0.44 -13.54 9.21
N GLY A 103 -1.18 -12.52 8.76
CA GLY A 103 -1.53 -12.33 7.35
C GLY A 103 -0.32 -12.00 6.47
N ALA A 104 0.64 -11.23 6.98
CA ALA A 104 1.90 -10.95 6.30
C ALA A 104 2.70 -12.23 5.97
N ARG A 105 2.57 -13.25 6.82
CA ARG A 105 3.17 -14.59 6.68
C ARG A 105 2.33 -15.58 5.84
N GLY A 106 1.16 -15.18 5.36
CA GLY A 106 0.26 -16.03 4.58
C GLY A 106 -0.35 -17.19 5.38
N LEU A 107 -0.65 -16.96 6.67
CA LEU A 107 -1.18 -18.00 7.57
C LEU A 107 -2.73 -18.08 7.57
N GLY A 108 -3.40 -17.39 6.64
CA GLY A 108 -4.85 -17.39 6.46
C GLY A 108 -5.58 -16.09 6.85
N PRO A 109 -5.14 -15.30 7.86
CA PRO A 109 -5.80 -14.03 8.18
C PRO A 109 -5.84 -13.02 7.03
N GLU A 110 -4.98 -13.14 6.03
CA GLU A 110 -4.95 -12.28 4.84
C GLU A 110 -6.20 -12.43 3.96
N LYS A 111 -6.90 -13.56 4.06
CA LYS A 111 -8.13 -13.88 3.32
C LYS A 111 -9.41 -13.64 4.13
N ARG A 112 -9.33 -12.95 5.27
CA ARG A 112 -10.43 -12.76 6.22
C ARG A 112 -10.74 -11.28 6.45
N ILE A 113 -12.02 -10.99 6.65
CA ILE A 113 -12.47 -9.69 7.16
C ILE A 113 -12.12 -9.61 8.65
N LYS A 114 -11.55 -8.48 9.07
CA LYS A 114 -11.25 -8.19 10.49
C LYS A 114 -12.35 -7.26 11.01
N LEU A 115 -13.03 -7.68 12.07
CA LEU A 115 -14.10 -6.90 12.71
C LEU A 115 -13.58 -6.37 14.04
N LEU A 116 -13.71 -5.06 14.25
CA LEU A 116 -13.44 -4.43 15.53
C LEU A 116 -14.76 -4.34 16.31
N LEU A 117 -14.89 -5.13 17.37
CA LEU A 117 -16.09 -5.22 18.19
C LEU A 117 -15.86 -4.59 19.56
N GLY A 118 -16.83 -3.82 20.05
CA GLY A 118 -16.76 -3.27 21.41
C GLY A 118 -17.78 -2.14 21.66
N PRO A 119 -17.96 -1.71 22.91
CA PRO A 119 -18.91 -0.65 23.27
C PRO A 119 -18.68 0.67 22.54
N VAL A 120 -19.68 1.54 22.52
CA VAL A 120 -19.51 2.93 22.02
C VAL A 120 -18.46 3.65 22.88
N GLY A 121 -17.59 4.44 22.24
CA GLY A 121 -16.53 5.18 22.93
C GLY A 121 -15.29 4.36 23.27
N SER A 122 -15.14 3.13 22.75
CA SER A 122 -13.94 2.29 22.93
C SER A 122 -12.79 2.62 21.96
N GLY A 123 -12.88 3.71 21.19
CA GLY A 123 -11.80 4.16 20.31
C GLY A 123 -11.63 3.39 18.98
N LYS A 124 -12.54 2.50 18.60
CA LYS A 124 -12.42 1.69 17.36
C LYS A 124 -12.25 2.53 16.09
N SER A 125 -13.12 3.52 15.89
CA SER A 125 -13.07 4.41 14.73
C SER A 125 -11.88 5.35 14.78
N ASP A 126 -11.45 5.75 15.97
CA ASP A 126 -10.23 6.55 16.15
C ASP A 126 -8.98 5.74 15.80
N PHE A 127 -8.92 4.47 16.22
CA PHE A 127 -7.79 3.59 15.90
C PHE A 127 -7.71 3.31 14.40
N ASP A 128 -8.85 3.02 13.77
CA ASP A 128 -8.94 2.85 12.31
C ASP A 128 -8.52 4.12 11.55
N ARG A 129 -9.00 5.30 11.98
CA ARG A 129 -8.56 6.60 11.41
C ARG A 129 -7.05 6.83 11.59
N GLN A 130 -6.51 6.57 12.79
CA GLN A 130 -5.09 6.72 13.06
C GLN A 130 -4.26 5.75 12.23
N LEU A 131 -4.68 4.48 12.13
CA LEU A 131 -4.04 3.48 11.28
C LEU A 131 -3.91 3.94 9.84
N ARG A 132 -4.99 4.49 9.25
CA ARG A 132 -4.96 5.03 7.88
C ARG A 132 -3.98 6.20 7.76
N ARG A 133 -4.02 7.17 8.68
CA ARG A 133 -3.10 8.33 8.69
C ARG A 133 -1.63 7.91 8.74
N TYR A 134 -1.30 6.94 9.60
CA TYR A 134 0.06 6.40 9.69
C TYR A 134 0.44 5.62 8.43
N TYR A 135 -0.50 4.93 7.78
CA TYR A 135 -0.23 4.24 6.52
C TYR A 135 0.02 5.20 5.36
N GLU A 136 -0.72 6.33 5.29
CA GLU A 136 -0.44 7.41 4.36
C GLU A 136 0.97 7.96 4.56
N ASP A 137 1.33 8.37 5.78
CA ASP A 137 2.68 8.88 6.10
C ASP A 137 3.76 7.84 5.79
N TYR A 138 3.60 6.60 6.26
CA TYR A 138 4.56 5.52 6.00
C TYR A 138 4.79 5.31 4.49
N SER A 139 3.73 5.36 3.69
CA SER A 139 3.84 5.19 2.23
C SER A 139 4.67 6.28 1.56
N THR A 140 4.81 7.47 2.17
CA THR A 140 5.69 8.55 1.69
C THR A 140 7.16 8.32 2.03
N ARG A 141 7.45 7.55 3.08
CA ARG A 141 8.81 7.24 3.54
C ARG A 141 9.51 6.28 2.57
N GLN A 142 10.85 6.21 2.69
CA GLN A 142 11.64 5.28 1.90
C GLN A 142 11.32 3.82 2.27
N GLU A 143 11.11 3.56 3.54
CA GLU A 143 10.82 2.24 4.13
C GLU A 143 9.45 1.73 3.72
N GLY A 144 8.46 2.60 3.55
CA GLY A 144 7.11 2.25 3.11
C GLY A 144 6.89 2.37 1.60
N ARG A 145 7.96 2.56 0.82
CA ARG A 145 7.82 2.83 -0.61
C ARG A 145 7.21 1.68 -1.40
N MET A 146 6.39 2.05 -2.37
CA MET A 146 5.73 1.16 -3.32
C MET A 146 5.55 1.85 -4.66
N TYR A 147 5.42 1.03 -5.70
CA TYR A 147 5.36 1.47 -7.07
C TYR A 147 4.18 0.80 -7.77
N THR A 148 3.75 1.42 -8.86
CA THR A 148 2.89 0.82 -9.86
C THR A 148 3.41 1.22 -11.23
N PHE A 149 2.70 0.90 -12.30
CA PHE A 149 3.10 1.22 -13.65
C PHE A 149 1.98 1.95 -14.40
N ARG A 150 2.39 2.61 -15.47
CA ARG A 150 1.50 3.12 -16.50
C ARG A 150 2.00 2.70 -17.87
N TRP A 151 1.05 2.43 -18.75
CA TRP A 151 1.25 2.26 -20.17
C TRP A 151 1.45 3.61 -20.83
N THR A 152 2.32 3.69 -21.85
CA THR A 152 2.64 4.92 -22.58
C THR A 152 2.71 4.68 -24.08
N GLY A 153 2.47 5.71 -24.89
CA GLY A 153 2.56 5.61 -26.36
C GLY A 153 1.55 4.61 -26.91
N LEU A 154 0.38 4.50 -26.26
CA LEU A 154 -0.65 3.55 -26.68
C LEU A 154 -1.22 3.92 -28.04
N CYS A 155 -1.34 5.21 -28.38
CA CYS A 155 -1.87 5.66 -29.65
C CYS A 155 -0.96 5.33 -30.85
N ASP A 156 0.32 5.05 -30.61
CA ASP A 156 1.27 4.65 -31.67
C ASP A 156 0.91 3.27 -32.26
N VAL A 157 0.33 2.40 -31.43
CA VAL A 157 -0.05 1.03 -31.78
C VAL A 157 -1.57 0.90 -31.93
N LEU A 158 -2.33 1.47 -30.97
CA LEU A 158 -3.78 1.46 -30.91
C LEU A 158 -4.36 2.71 -31.58
N ARG A 159 -4.49 2.66 -32.91
CA ARG A 159 -4.90 3.84 -33.71
C ARG A 159 -6.29 4.39 -33.40
N ASP A 160 -7.18 3.57 -32.83
CA ASP A 160 -8.54 3.95 -32.45
C ASP A 160 -8.66 4.34 -30.96
N GLN A 161 -7.55 4.33 -30.20
CA GLN A 161 -7.51 4.76 -28.81
C GLN A 161 -7.81 6.26 -28.70
N ASP A 162 -8.57 6.67 -27.68
CA ASP A 162 -8.76 8.09 -27.39
C ASP A 162 -7.39 8.74 -27.14
N PRO A 163 -7.02 9.84 -27.81
CA PRO A 163 -5.77 10.55 -27.55
C PRO A 163 -5.57 10.96 -26.08
N ALA A 164 -6.65 11.10 -25.30
CA ALA A 164 -6.58 11.34 -23.86
C ALA A 164 -6.03 10.13 -23.08
N ASP A 165 -6.14 8.93 -23.65
CA ASP A 165 -5.72 7.65 -23.08
C ASP A 165 -4.46 7.10 -23.78
N ASP A 166 -3.59 7.97 -24.31
CA ASP A 166 -2.25 7.59 -24.79
C ASP A 166 -1.34 7.11 -23.65
N VAL A 167 -1.63 7.59 -22.42
CA VAL A 167 -0.96 7.20 -21.18
C VAL A 167 -2.00 6.72 -20.18
N VAL A 168 -1.96 5.43 -19.83
CA VAL A 168 -2.94 4.81 -18.93
C VAL A 168 -2.24 4.13 -17.78
N ARG A 169 -2.48 4.61 -16.56
CA ARG A 169 -2.01 3.95 -15.33
C ARG A 169 -2.74 2.61 -15.13
N SER A 170 -2.07 1.59 -14.58
CA SER A 170 -2.73 0.35 -14.17
C SER A 170 -4.00 0.68 -13.35
N PRO A 171 -5.20 0.31 -13.83
CA PRO A 171 -6.45 0.61 -13.14
C PRO A 171 -6.52 0.05 -11.71
N MET A 172 -5.85 -1.09 -11.49
CA MET A 172 -5.78 -1.74 -10.18
C MET A 172 -4.55 -1.34 -9.36
N ASN A 173 -3.75 -0.39 -9.84
CA ASN A 173 -2.49 0.02 -9.22
C ASN A 173 -1.59 -1.18 -8.89
N GLN A 174 -1.52 -2.15 -9.79
CA GLN A 174 -0.79 -3.39 -9.53
C GLN A 174 0.71 -3.12 -9.41
N ASP A 175 1.38 -3.98 -8.65
CA ASP A 175 2.82 -3.97 -8.54
C ASP A 175 3.45 -4.25 -9.91
N PRO A 176 4.49 -3.51 -10.36
CA PRO A 176 5.07 -3.72 -11.68
C PRO A 176 5.54 -5.15 -11.95
N VAL A 177 5.89 -5.92 -10.92
CA VAL A 177 6.30 -7.33 -11.07
C VAL A 177 5.22 -8.19 -11.75
N VAL A 178 3.96 -7.76 -11.74
CA VAL A 178 2.86 -8.46 -12.42
C VAL A 178 3.02 -8.51 -13.94
N LEU A 179 3.81 -7.60 -14.52
CA LEU A 179 4.10 -7.54 -15.96
C LEU A 179 4.94 -8.72 -16.46
N LEU A 180 5.64 -9.40 -15.55
CA LEU A 180 6.36 -10.63 -15.88
C LEU A 180 5.37 -11.80 -16.02
N PRO A 181 5.51 -12.63 -17.07
CA PRO A 181 4.83 -13.91 -17.14
C PRO A 181 5.03 -14.73 -15.87
N GLU A 182 4.00 -15.44 -15.42
CA GLU A 182 3.94 -16.10 -14.11
C GLU A 182 5.18 -16.95 -13.80
N ALA A 183 5.61 -17.81 -14.73
CA ALA A 183 6.79 -18.66 -14.54
C ALA A 183 8.10 -17.87 -14.36
N GLN A 184 8.26 -16.76 -15.10
CA GLN A 184 9.44 -15.88 -14.96
C GLN A 184 9.39 -15.12 -13.64
N ARG A 185 8.20 -14.64 -13.28
CA ARG A 185 7.93 -13.95 -12.02
C ARG A 185 8.23 -14.83 -10.81
N GLU A 186 7.82 -16.10 -10.83
CA GLU A 186 8.14 -17.06 -9.77
C GLU A 186 9.65 -17.23 -9.58
N SER A 187 10.40 -17.36 -10.68
CA SER A 187 11.86 -17.45 -10.64
C SER A 187 12.50 -16.20 -10.02
N VAL A 188 12.10 -15.01 -10.49
CA VAL A 188 12.59 -13.72 -9.95
C VAL A 188 12.27 -13.60 -8.46
N LEU A 189 11.03 -13.87 -8.07
CA LEU A 189 10.63 -13.77 -6.66
C LEU A 189 11.32 -14.80 -5.78
N SER A 190 11.66 -15.99 -6.29
CA SER A 190 12.46 -16.96 -5.54
C SER A 190 13.82 -16.37 -5.15
N GLU A 191 14.54 -15.80 -6.11
CA GLU A 191 15.86 -15.19 -5.89
C GLU A 191 15.77 -13.93 -5.00
N VAL A 192 14.75 -13.11 -5.21
CA VAL A 192 14.48 -11.91 -4.40
C VAL A 192 14.22 -12.29 -2.94
N ASN A 193 13.50 -13.38 -2.69
CA ASN A 193 13.24 -13.86 -1.33
C ASN A 193 14.49 -14.41 -0.63
N GLU A 194 15.52 -14.86 -1.35
CA GLU A 194 16.81 -15.23 -0.73
C GLU A 194 17.55 -14.01 -0.16
N ARG A 195 17.26 -12.82 -0.67
CA ARG A 195 17.83 -11.54 -0.23
C ARG A 195 16.95 -10.80 0.78
N LEU A 196 15.71 -11.25 0.98
CA LEU A 196 14.74 -10.61 1.84
C LEU A 196 15.07 -10.85 3.32
N ASP A 197 15.42 -9.79 4.03
CA ASP A 197 15.51 -9.78 5.49
C ASP A 197 14.15 -9.38 6.11
N ALA A 198 13.25 -10.36 6.20
CA ALA A 198 11.92 -10.21 6.80
C ALA A 198 11.35 -11.55 7.28
N PRO A 199 10.41 -11.57 8.24
CA PRO A 199 9.82 -12.78 8.77
C PRO A 199 8.70 -13.37 7.89
N TYR A 200 8.68 -13.06 6.59
CA TYR A 200 7.67 -13.48 5.62
C TYR A 200 8.29 -13.65 4.22
N THR A 201 7.51 -14.14 3.27
CA THR A 201 7.90 -14.33 1.87
C THR A 201 7.08 -13.40 0.98
N ILE A 202 7.74 -12.72 0.03
CA ILE A 202 7.06 -11.94 -1.01
C ILE A 202 6.48 -12.90 -2.04
N ARG A 203 5.20 -12.67 -2.38
CA ARG A 203 4.47 -13.43 -3.40
C ARG A 203 3.66 -12.46 -4.24
N ASN A 204 3.57 -12.76 -5.54
CA ASN A 204 2.65 -12.10 -6.44
C ASN A 204 1.92 -13.18 -7.24
N GLU A 205 0.70 -13.49 -6.82
CA GLU A 205 -0.20 -14.47 -7.46
C GLU A 205 -1.23 -13.77 -8.36
N GLN A 206 -1.01 -12.49 -8.69
CA GLN A 206 -1.95 -11.68 -9.46
C GLN A 206 -1.81 -11.98 -10.96
N SER A 207 -2.91 -11.90 -11.69
CA SER A 207 -2.91 -11.71 -13.14
C SER A 207 -2.97 -10.22 -13.45
N LEU A 208 -2.58 -9.82 -14.66
CA LEU A 208 -2.83 -8.46 -15.13
C LEU A 208 -4.32 -8.15 -15.05
N ASP A 209 -4.66 -6.91 -14.67
CA ASP A 209 -6.02 -6.43 -14.77
C ASP A 209 -6.50 -6.40 -16.24
N PRO A 210 -7.81 -6.50 -16.52
CA PRO A 210 -8.30 -6.68 -17.89
C PRO A 210 -7.86 -5.61 -18.89
N ALA A 211 -7.66 -4.36 -18.46
CA ALA A 211 -7.20 -3.30 -19.35
C ALA A 211 -5.70 -3.45 -19.63
N SER A 212 -4.91 -3.71 -18.59
CA SER A 212 -3.47 -3.96 -18.73
C SER A 212 -3.18 -5.22 -19.54
N GLU A 213 -3.98 -6.28 -19.39
CA GLU A 213 -3.89 -7.50 -20.21
C GLU A 213 -4.16 -7.20 -21.69
N PHE A 214 -5.22 -6.44 -21.99
CA PHE A 214 -5.52 -5.99 -23.36
C PHE A 214 -4.37 -5.18 -23.99
N TYR A 215 -3.75 -4.26 -23.23
CA TYR A 215 -2.62 -3.49 -23.73
C TYR A 215 -1.39 -4.38 -23.96
N MET A 216 -1.08 -5.27 -23.02
CA MET A 216 0.02 -6.23 -23.17
C MET A 216 -0.13 -7.07 -24.44
N ASP A 217 -1.31 -7.66 -24.67
CA ASP A 217 -1.56 -8.51 -25.83
C ASP A 217 -1.38 -7.76 -27.15
N ARG A 218 -1.91 -6.53 -27.24
CA ARG A 218 -1.80 -5.70 -28.45
C ARG A 218 -0.37 -5.25 -28.72
N LEU A 219 0.37 -4.94 -27.68
CA LEU A 219 1.77 -4.54 -27.81
C LEU A 219 2.65 -5.75 -28.17
N LEU A 220 2.43 -6.93 -27.57
CA LEU A 220 3.15 -8.14 -27.97
C LEU A 220 2.86 -8.51 -29.43
N GLU A 221 1.63 -8.31 -29.92
CA GLU A 221 1.28 -8.50 -31.33
C GLU A 221 2.06 -7.56 -32.27
N GLU A 222 2.30 -6.31 -31.88
CA GLU A 222 3.10 -5.33 -32.66
C GLU A 222 4.61 -5.62 -32.61
N TYR A 223 5.10 -6.12 -31.47
CA TYR A 223 6.53 -6.37 -31.23
C TYR A 223 6.94 -7.85 -31.43
N ASP A 224 6.15 -8.65 -32.17
CA ASP A 224 6.45 -10.06 -32.47
C ASP A 224 6.77 -10.90 -31.20
N ASP A 225 5.95 -10.74 -30.15
CA ASP A 225 6.12 -11.35 -28.82
C ASP A 225 7.40 -10.95 -28.05
N ASP A 226 8.08 -9.87 -28.45
CA ASP A 226 9.23 -9.31 -27.72
C ASP A 226 8.77 -8.50 -26.48
N LEU A 227 8.62 -9.21 -25.35
CA LEU A 227 8.29 -8.61 -24.07
C LEU A 227 9.29 -7.52 -23.64
N GLN A 228 10.58 -7.68 -23.95
CA GLN A 228 11.58 -6.69 -23.56
C GLN A 228 11.30 -5.36 -24.29
N ALA A 229 11.02 -5.41 -25.59
CA ALA A 229 10.66 -4.23 -26.36
C ALA A 229 9.37 -3.56 -25.82
N VAL A 230 8.36 -4.35 -25.45
CA VAL A 230 7.14 -3.81 -24.82
C VAL A 230 7.46 -3.07 -23.52
N LEU A 231 8.19 -3.72 -22.59
CA LEU A 231 8.51 -3.13 -21.28
C LEU A 231 9.44 -1.92 -21.37
N GLN A 232 10.31 -1.84 -22.39
CA GLN A 232 11.21 -0.70 -22.58
C GLN A 232 10.51 0.50 -23.23
N ASN A 233 9.59 0.28 -24.17
CA ASN A 233 8.98 1.35 -24.95
C ASN A 233 7.64 1.83 -24.39
N HIS A 234 6.90 0.97 -23.67
CA HIS A 234 5.50 1.24 -23.32
C HIS A 234 5.20 1.19 -21.82
N VAL A 235 6.20 0.96 -20.96
CA VAL A 235 6.01 0.91 -19.50
C VAL A 235 6.85 1.94 -18.79
N GLU A 236 6.16 2.75 -17.97
CA GLU A 236 6.80 3.61 -16.99
C GLU A 236 6.37 3.22 -15.58
N VAL A 237 7.36 2.94 -14.73
CA VAL A 237 7.16 2.69 -13.30
C VAL A 237 7.09 4.03 -12.56
N VAL A 238 6.07 4.17 -11.71
CA VAL A 238 5.76 5.39 -10.99
C VAL A 238 5.52 5.11 -9.51
N ARG A 239 5.89 6.07 -8.66
CA ARG A 239 5.65 6.00 -7.22
C ARG A 239 4.14 5.91 -6.94
N LEU A 240 3.75 4.98 -6.09
CA LEU A 240 2.39 4.89 -5.55
C LEU A 240 2.44 5.31 -4.07
N LEU A 241 1.56 6.25 -3.70
CA LEU A 241 1.31 6.66 -2.33
C LEU A 241 -0.10 6.22 -1.93
N ALA A 242 -0.26 5.92 -0.66
CA ALA A 242 -1.57 5.74 -0.07
C ALA A 242 -2.21 7.11 0.19
N ASP A 243 -3.49 7.26 -0.15
CA ASP A 243 -4.26 8.49 0.04
C ASP A 243 -5.75 8.14 0.13
N GLU A 244 -6.35 8.29 1.32
CA GLU A 244 -7.77 7.99 1.57
C GLU A 244 -8.68 8.90 0.74
N ASN A 245 -8.35 10.18 0.62
CA ASN A 245 -9.18 11.15 -0.11
C ASN A 245 -9.21 10.85 -1.61
N LYS A 246 -8.08 10.42 -2.17
CA LYS A 246 -7.99 9.97 -3.58
C LYS A 246 -8.40 8.52 -3.78
N ARG A 247 -8.71 7.78 -2.71
CA ARG A 247 -9.01 6.34 -2.73
C ARG A 247 -7.89 5.53 -3.37
N GLN A 248 -6.65 5.85 -3.01
CA GLN A 248 -5.44 5.18 -3.51
C GLN A 248 -4.86 4.31 -2.40
N ALA A 249 -4.82 2.99 -2.64
CA ALA A 249 -4.36 1.96 -1.70
C ALA A 249 -5.10 1.88 -0.34
N ILE A 250 -5.96 2.85 -0.03
CA ILE A 250 -6.85 2.93 1.12
C ILE A 250 -8.22 3.35 0.60
N GLU A 251 -9.29 2.67 1.01
CA GLU A 251 -10.65 3.10 0.75
C GLU A 251 -11.55 2.82 1.95
N THR A 252 -12.46 3.74 2.21
CA THR A 252 -13.49 3.62 3.25
C THR A 252 -14.87 3.61 2.61
N PHE A 253 -15.72 2.71 3.09
CA PHE A 253 -17.11 2.61 2.66
C PHE A 253 -18.01 2.82 3.86
N GLU A 254 -18.86 3.85 3.81
CA GLU A 254 -19.93 3.97 4.78
C GLU A 254 -21.00 2.91 4.50
N PRO A 255 -21.50 2.19 5.54
CA PRO A 255 -22.70 1.38 5.40
C PRO A 255 -23.86 2.22 4.89
N LYS A 256 -24.68 1.64 4.00
CA LYS A 256 -25.78 2.37 3.34
C LYS A 256 -26.85 2.86 4.32
N ASP A 257 -26.99 2.26 5.50
CA ASP A 257 -27.93 2.68 6.53
C ASP A 257 -27.21 3.04 7.84
N LYS A 258 -27.27 4.32 8.22
CA LYS A 258 -26.65 4.83 9.47
C LYS A 258 -27.40 4.43 10.74
N LYS A 259 -28.60 3.85 10.62
CA LYS A 259 -29.43 3.42 11.77
C LYS A 259 -29.39 1.91 12.02
N ASN A 260 -29.05 1.10 11.03
CA ASN A 260 -28.78 -0.32 11.22
C ASN A 260 -27.30 -0.50 11.59
N GLN A 261 -27.03 -0.62 12.90
CA GLN A 261 -25.75 -1.14 13.41
C GLN A 261 -25.74 -2.68 13.40
N ASP A 262 -26.47 -3.30 12.47
CA ASP A 262 -26.59 -4.75 12.41
C ASP A 262 -25.43 -5.32 11.58
N GLU A 263 -24.46 -5.93 12.26
CA GLU A 263 -23.26 -6.53 11.67
C GLU A 263 -23.60 -7.56 10.58
N THR A 264 -24.81 -8.14 10.65
CA THR A 264 -25.34 -9.12 9.70
C THR A 264 -25.45 -8.61 8.26
N GLU A 265 -25.54 -7.28 8.04
CA GLU A 265 -25.55 -6.71 6.69
C GLU A 265 -24.20 -6.83 5.97
N LEU A 266 -23.09 -6.90 6.73
CA LEU A 266 -21.72 -7.00 6.18
C LEU A 266 -21.16 -8.43 6.25
N THR A 267 -21.55 -9.22 7.25
CA THR A 267 -20.94 -10.54 7.49
C THR A 267 -21.82 -11.69 7.02
N GLY A 268 -23.09 -11.44 6.69
CA GLY A 268 -24.11 -12.47 6.66
C GLY A 268 -24.42 -12.99 8.08
N ASP A 269 -25.56 -13.65 8.21
CA ASP A 269 -26.03 -14.22 9.47
C ASP A 269 -25.15 -15.43 9.86
N VAL A 270 -24.51 -15.37 11.02
CA VAL A 270 -23.66 -16.46 11.54
C VAL A 270 -24.48 -17.22 12.60
N ASN A 271 -25.36 -18.10 12.13
CA ASN A 271 -26.04 -19.10 12.98
C ASN A 271 -25.29 -20.43 12.97
#